data_AF-A0A812VQE8-F1
#
_entry.id   AF-A0A812VQE8-F1
#
_cell.length_a   1.000
_cell.length_b   1.000
_cell.length_c   1.000
_cell.angle_alpha   90.00
_cell.angle_beta   90.00
_cell.angle_gamma   90.00
#
_symmetry.space_group_name_H-M   'P 1'
#
loop_
_entity.id
_entity.type
_entity.pdbx_description
1 polymer ?
#
loop_
_entity_poly.entity_id
_entity_poly.type
_entity_poly.pdbx_seq_one_letter_code
_entity_poly.pdbx_strand_id
1 'polypeptide(L)'
;TFAQRRDLTLAALFVTYIVTCLAVPVAFYDKLDCEEGLPWEIHFIFLSVFLLTKGCELYFYRTDPGLSGPLPVFTPGSLFGITGGFAFKFTMSFMAYFDGYQDALATATAFRCEHPVSQELAPYMMGYFMIGVVALQWGFVAYLALQDPTRGCAYKLLHMETVCARLTLPPSHKKTWVLIQAARTVGEDIPQSLTQGLFVYLVKGKPFMILSICCSVGSSLMAAKDALTRRLLASGDVQKQALLQAADEHVQSFYCSVSFADQMGISKVVVVTRSGRQSRLFGGREECDQALVLRTSEYITQVRVAHHGQVVWCHHLQAIEVTTSENRTRFFGRQVPSFDFVRRADEGKQIVSLQTKVDRNGVRILDIVQAKIPLMLTRKNPEPSE
;
A
#
# COMPACT_ATOMS: atom_id res chain seq x y z
N THR A 1 20.42 -11.94 -21.84
CA THR A 1 18.93 -11.92 -21.71
C THR A 1 18.48 -10.61 -21.06
N PHE A 2 17.19 -10.26 -21.06
CA PHE A 2 16.68 -9.05 -20.37
C PHE A 2 17.05 -9.05 -18.88
N ALA A 3 16.88 -10.18 -18.20
CA ALA A 3 17.22 -10.35 -16.78
C ALA A 3 18.69 -10.01 -16.47
N GLN A 4 19.63 -10.48 -17.30
CA GLN A 4 21.06 -10.16 -17.14
C GLN A 4 21.35 -8.66 -17.30
N ARG A 5 20.71 -8.00 -18.29
CA ARG A 5 20.87 -6.55 -18.50
C ARG A 5 20.31 -5.77 -17.32
N ARG A 6 19.12 -6.14 -16.84
CA ARG A 6 18.50 -5.54 -15.65
C ARG A 6 19.43 -5.64 -14.45
N ASP A 7 19.94 -6.84 -14.16
CA ASP A 7 20.79 -7.06 -12.98
C ASP A 7 22.09 -6.25 -13.06
N LEU A 8 22.73 -6.19 -14.23
CA LEU A 8 23.93 -5.36 -14.46
C LEU A 8 23.62 -3.87 -14.28
N THR A 9 22.50 -3.39 -14.83
CA THR A 9 22.08 -2.00 -14.68
C THR A 9 21.78 -1.65 -13.22
N LEU A 10 21.09 -2.52 -12.47
CA LEU A 10 20.82 -2.31 -11.04
C LEU A 10 22.13 -2.24 -10.25
N ALA A 11 23.07 -3.14 -10.50
CA ALA A 11 24.38 -3.11 -9.85
C ALA A 11 25.16 -1.83 -10.18
N ALA A 12 25.17 -1.42 -11.46
CA ALA A 12 25.85 -0.20 -11.89
C ALA A 12 25.25 1.06 -11.26
N LEU A 13 23.91 1.17 -11.23
CA LEU A 13 23.21 2.26 -10.55
C LEU A 13 23.53 2.29 -9.06
N PHE A 14 23.58 1.13 -8.41
CA PHE A 14 23.84 1.02 -6.99
C PHE A 14 25.26 1.45 -6.62
N VAL A 15 26.26 1.00 -7.38
CA VAL A 15 27.64 1.45 -7.22
C VAL A 15 27.76 2.95 -7.49
N THR A 16 27.12 3.46 -8.55
CA THR A 16 27.15 4.89 -8.88
C THR A 16 26.53 5.74 -7.77
N TYR A 17 25.41 5.28 -7.20
CA TYR A 17 24.76 5.89 -6.05
C TYR A 17 25.71 5.97 -4.85
N ILE A 18 26.27 4.83 -4.41
CA ILE A 18 27.19 4.76 -3.27
C ILE A 18 28.39 5.69 -3.48
N VAL A 19 29.03 5.57 -4.65
CA VAL A 19 30.21 6.39 -4.99
C VAL A 19 29.85 7.86 -4.94
N THR A 20 28.69 8.26 -5.44
CA THR A 20 28.29 9.67 -5.45
C THR A 20 27.94 10.17 -4.04
N CYS A 21 27.29 9.35 -3.22
CA CYS A 21 27.01 9.66 -1.81
C CYS A 21 28.28 9.95 -1.01
N LEU A 22 29.35 9.18 -1.25
CA LEU A 22 30.62 9.30 -0.54
C LEU A 22 31.58 10.32 -1.17
N ALA A 23 31.74 10.28 -2.48
CA ALA A 23 32.75 11.05 -3.19
C ALA A 23 32.40 12.54 -3.23
N VAL A 24 31.12 12.92 -3.30
CA VAL A 24 30.75 14.34 -3.35
C VAL A 24 31.12 15.07 -2.05
N PRO A 25 30.73 14.62 -0.84
CA PRO A 25 31.14 15.28 0.39
C PRO A 25 32.66 15.30 0.60
N VAL A 26 33.37 14.24 0.17
CA VAL A 26 34.84 14.14 0.32
C VAL A 26 35.57 15.03 -0.68
N ALA A 27 35.21 15.00 -1.96
CA ALA A 27 35.89 15.76 -3.02
C ALA A 27 35.69 17.26 -2.90
N PHE A 28 34.60 17.70 -2.26
CA PHE A 28 34.28 19.11 -2.05
C PHE A 28 34.36 19.52 -0.57
N TYR A 29 35.07 18.76 0.26
CA TYR A 29 35.20 19.00 1.69
C TYR A 29 35.73 20.41 2.02
N ASP A 30 36.68 20.91 1.23
CA ASP A 30 37.25 22.25 1.43
C ASP A 30 36.25 23.39 1.18
N LYS A 31 35.16 23.11 0.44
CA LYS A 31 34.07 24.05 0.15
C LYS A 31 32.89 23.91 1.11
N LEU A 32 32.99 23.01 2.08
CA LEU A 32 31.92 22.72 3.02
C LEU A 32 31.89 23.77 4.12
N ASP A 33 30.79 24.51 4.21
CA ASP A 33 30.58 25.50 5.25
C ASP A 33 29.77 24.93 6.42
N CYS A 34 30.12 25.33 7.64
CA CYS A 34 29.44 24.84 8.84
C CYS A 34 27.98 25.29 8.93
N GLU A 35 27.62 26.48 8.43
CA GLU A 35 26.27 27.03 8.51
C GLU A 35 25.43 26.72 7.27
N GLU A 36 26.05 26.81 6.09
CA GLU A 36 25.38 26.70 4.78
C GLU A 36 25.53 25.32 4.14
N GLY A 37 26.53 24.52 4.53
CA GLY A 37 26.82 23.24 3.90
C GLY A 37 27.58 23.42 2.58
N LEU A 38 27.32 22.54 1.60
CA LEU A 38 27.89 22.69 0.27
C LEU A 38 27.06 23.67 -0.58
N PRO A 39 27.70 24.44 -1.47
CA PRO A 39 27.02 25.19 -2.53
C PRO A 39 26.02 24.32 -3.28
N TRP A 40 24.86 24.90 -3.59
CA TRP A 40 23.72 24.14 -4.12
C TRP A 40 24.02 23.48 -5.47
N GLU A 41 24.94 24.06 -6.25
CA GLU A 41 25.37 23.55 -7.55
C GLU A 41 26.05 22.18 -7.44
N ILE A 42 26.72 21.89 -6.31
CA ILE A 42 27.42 20.62 -6.11
C ILE A 42 26.41 19.48 -5.94
N HIS A 43 25.24 19.76 -5.38
CA HIS A 43 24.16 18.77 -5.24
C HIS A 43 23.59 18.31 -6.59
N PHE A 44 23.84 19.04 -7.70
CA PHE A 44 23.44 18.58 -9.04
C PHE A 44 24.13 17.29 -9.47
N ILE A 45 25.33 17.00 -8.96
CA ILE A 45 26.02 15.74 -9.25
C ILE A 45 25.18 14.59 -8.71
N PHE A 46 24.76 14.69 -7.44
CA PHE A 46 23.87 13.72 -6.82
C PHE A 46 22.50 13.66 -7.52
N LEU A 47 21.90 14.83 -7.81
CA LEU A 47 20.60 14.91 -8.49
C LEU A 47 20.65 14.22 -9.86
N SER A 48 21.76 14.34 -10.59
CA SER A 48 21.92 13.70 -11.90
C SER A 48 21.88 12.18 -11.79
N VAL A 49 22.53 11.60 -10.78
CA VAL A 49 22.47 10.15 -10.51
C VAL A 49 21.08 9.72 -10.10
N PHE A 50 20.39 10.51 -9.27
CA PHE A 50 18.98 10.25 -8.94
C PHE A 50 18.10 10.24 -10.19
N LEU A 51 18.19 11.26 -11.05
CA LEU A 51 17.41 11.37 -12.28
C LEU A 51 17.69 10.20 -13.24
N LEU A 52 18.96 9.77 -13.34
CA LEU A 52 19.34 8.57 -14.09
C LEU A 52 18.67 7.32 -13.52
N THR A 53 18.75 7.11 -12.20
CA THR A 53 18.08 5.99 -11.50
C THR A 53 16.57 6.00 -11.77
N LYS A 54 15.94 7.18 -11.81
CA LYS A 54 14.50 7.32 -12.11
C LYS A 54 14.16 7.05 -13.57
N GLY A 55 15.03 7.48 -14.50
CA GLY A 55 14.91 7.09 -15.90
C GLY A 55 14.94 5.56 -16.06
N CYS A 56 15.86 4.90 -15.36
CA CYS A 56 15.93 3.44 -15.33
C CYS A 56 14.72 2.78 -14.66
N GLU A 57 14.19 3.36 -13.57
CA GLU A 57 12.96 2.89 -12.93
C GLU A 57 11.78 2.88 -13.90
N LEU A 58 11.59 3.96 -14.65
CA LEU A 58 10.54 4.06 -15.67
C LEU A 58 10.76 3.07 -16.82
N TYR A 59 12.01 2.88 -17.24
CA TYR A 59 12.37 1.89 -18.25
C TYR A 59 12.02 0.47 -17.78
N PHE A 60 12.40 0.08 -16.56
CA PHE A 60 12.07 -1.23 -16.00
C PHE A 60 10.57 -1.42 -15.83
N TYR A 61 9.87 -0.40 -15.36
CA TYR A 61 8.42 -0.43 -15.26
C TYR A 61 7.73 -0.72 -16.61
N ARG A 62 8.26 -0.16 -17.71
CA ARG A 62 7.73 -0.38 -19.06
C ARG A 62 8.11 -1.73 -19.68
N THR A 63 9.27 -2.27 -19.32
CA THR A 63 9.88 -3.40 -20.04
C THR A 63 9.90 -4.71 -19.27
N ASP A 64 9.77 -4.68 -17.93
CA ASP A 64 9.73 -5.88 -17.11
C ASP A 64 8.32 -6.49 -17.15
N PRO A 65 8.14 -7.69 -17.76
CA PRO A 65 6.83 -8.33 -17.87
C PRO A 65 6.26 -8.76 -16.51
N GLY A 66 7.09 -8.81 -15.46
CA GLY A 66 6.65 -9.08 -14.09
C GLY A 66 5.96 -7.89 -13.40
N LEU A 67 5.99 -6.70 -14.02
CA LEU A 67 5.33 -5.49 -13.53
C LEU A 67 4.04 -5.28 -14.32
N SER A 68 2.90 -5.34 -13.63
CA SER A 68 1.57 -5.22 -14.25
C SER A 68 0.72 -4.11 -13.61
N GLY A 69 -0.26 -3.65 -14.38
CA GLY A 69 -1.21 -2.61 -13.97
C GLY A 69 -0.77 -1.19 -14.34
N PRO A 70 -1.70 -0.23 -14.46
CA PRO A 70 -1.41 1.14 -14.88
C PRO A 70 -0.61 1.93 -13.83
N LEU A 71 0.12 2.95 -14.26
CA LEU A 71 0.78 3.91 -13.38
C LEU A 71 -0.10 5.17 -13.25
N PRO A 72 -1.04 5.24 -12.28
CA PRO A 72 -1.83 6.45 -12.13
C PRO A 72 -0.89 7.60 -11.75
N VAL A 73 -0.80 8.60 -12.64
CA VAL A 73 -0.04 9.83 -12.37
C VAL A 73 -0.62 10.51 -11.12
N PHE A 74 -1.96 10.53 -11.05
CA PHE A 74 -2.76 10.98 -9.91
C PHE A 74 -3.78 9.90 -9.54
N THR A 75 -4.05 9.72 -8.23
CA THR A 75 -5.09 8.80 -7.76
C THR A 75 -6.32 9.62 -7.36
N PRO A 76 -7.45 9.53 -8.09
CA PRO A 76 -8.66 10.29 -7.75
C PRO A 76 -9.23 9.84 -6.40
N GLY A 77 -9.55 10.80 -5.52
CA GLY A 77 -10.27 10.53 -4.25
C GLY A 77 -9.43 10.49 -2.98
N SER A 78 -8.09 10.58 -3.06
CA SER A 78 -7.30 10.87 -1.86
C SER A 78 -7.47 12.35 -1.48
N LEU A 79 -7.49 12.69 -0.19
CA LEU A 79 -7.86 14.03 0.31
C LEU A 79 -6.99 15.19 -0.24
N PHE A 80 -5.93 14.86 -1.00
CA PHE A 80 -5.09 15.80 -1.74
C PHE A 80 -4.83 15.39 -3.22
N GLY A 81 -5.36 14.28 -3.75
CA GLY A 81 -5.01 13.74 -5.08
C GLY A 81 -3.53 13.32 -5.25
N ILE A 82 -2.71 13.57 -4.23
CA ILE A 82 -1.26 13.43 -4.19
C ILE A 82 -0.89 12.08 -3.56
N THR A 83 -1.54 11.67 -2.48
CA THR A 83 -1.18 10.43 -1.75
C THR A 83 -1.54 9.18 -2.55
N GLY A 84 -0.54 8.59 -3.21
CA GLY A 84 -0.62 7.28 -3.89
C GLY A 84 -0.25 7.28 -5.38
N GLY A 85 -0.27 8.45 -6.02
CA GLY A 85 0.11 8.62 -7.43
C GLY A 85 1.62 8.54 -7.67
N PHE A 86 2.03 8.49 -8.94
CA PHE A 86 3.44 8.50 -9.34
C PHE A 86 4.20 9.70 -8.76
N ALA A 87 3.62 10.91 -8.80
CA ALA A 87 4.29 12.13 -8.32
C ALA A 87 4.68 12.03 -6.83
N PHE A 88 3.79 11.54 -5.97
CA PHE A 88 4.10 11.35 -4.56
C PHE A 88 5.12 10.24 -4.33
N LYS A 89 4.99 9.11 -5.02
CA LYS A 89 6.00 8.03 -4.93
C LYS A 89 7.37 8.49 -5.41
N PHE A 90 7.41 9.33 -6.43
CA PHE A 90 8.62 9.96 -6.92
C PHE A 90 9.22 10.90 -5.86
N THR A 91 8.42 11.78 -5.24
CA THR A 91 8.88 12.66 -4.16
C THR A 91 9.36 11.88 -2.94
N MET A 92 8.60 10.88 -2.48
CA MET A 92 9.01 10.04 -1.35
C MET A 92 10.28 9.25 -1.68
N SER A 93 10.40 8.78 -2.92
CA SER A 93 11.63 8.17 -3.39
C SER A 93 12.78 9.15 -3.42
N PHE A 94 12.58 10.41 -3.81
CA PHE A 94 13.63 11.42 -3.80
C PHE A 94 14.15 11.63 -2.38
N MET A 95 13.24 11.84 -1.42
CA MET A 95 13.59 12.00 -0.01
C MET A 95 14.36 10.78 0.52
N ALA A 96 13.88 9.57 0.22
CA ALA A 96 14.53 8.35 0.68
C ALA A 96 15.89 8.10 0.00
N TYR A 97 16.03 8.47 -1.28
CA TYR A 97 17.29 8.37 -2.02
C TYR A 97 18.33 9.36 -1.49
N PHE A 98 17.88 10.55 -1.10
CA PHE A 98 18.70 11.62 -0.54
C PHE A 98 19.30 11.26 0.83
N ASP A 99 18.69 10.34 1.57
CA ASP A 99 19.05 9.95 2.93
C ASP A 99 20.53 9.58 3.10
N GLY A 100 21.03 8.57 2.37
CA GLY A 100 22.43 8.16 2.47
C GLY A 100 23.45 9.23 2.02
N TYR A 101 23.05 10.17 1.16
CA TYR A 101 23.88 11.32 0.79
C TYR A 101 23.85 12.40 1.88
N GLN A 102 22.67 12.68 2.42
CA GLN A 102 22.48 13.62 3.52
C GLN A 102 23.25 13.17 4.76
N ASP A 103 23.31 11.87 5.02
CA ASP A 103 24.08 11.31 6.13
C ASP A 103 25.57 11.51 5.99
N ALA A 104 26.12 11.22 4.82
CA ALA A 104 27.52 11.44 4.51
C ALA A 104 27.86 12.94 4.58
N LEU A 105 26.99 13.79 4.00
CA LEU A 105 27.16 15.24 4.00
C LEU A 105 27.06 15.84 5.41
N ALA A 106 26.08 15.42 6.21
CA ALA A 106 25.88 15.89 7.57
C ALA A 106 27.07 15.48 8.45
N THR A 107 27.58 14.26 8.28
CA THR A 107 28.78 13.78 8.96
C THR A 107 30.00 14.62 8.59
N ALA A 108 30.24 14.83 7.29
CA ALA A 108 31.32 15.69 6.83
C ALA A 108 31.21 17.12 7.39
N THR A 109 29.98 17.66 7.43
CA THR A 109 29.71 19.01 7.95
C THR A 109 30.03 19.08 9.43
N ALA A 110 29.61 18.06 10.20
CA ALA A 110 29.87 17.99 11.63
C ALA A 110 31.38 17.96 11.95
N PHE A 111 32.19 17.24 11.16
CA PHE A 111 33.65 17.27 11.31
C PHE A 111 34.27 18.62 10.93
N ARG A 112 33.69 19.33 9.96
CA ARG A 112 34.21 20.61 9.48
C ARG A 112 33.91 21.77 10.44
N CYS A 113 32.80 21.68 11.17
CA CYS A 113 32.36 22.66 12.16
C CYS A 113 33.26 22.67 13.40
N GLU A 114 33.88 23.82 13.72
CA GLU A 114 34.73 23.98 14.92
C GLU A 114 33.95 24.05 16.24
N HIS A 115 32.62 24.01 16.19
CA HIS A 115 31.77 24.05 17.38
C HIS A 115 32.00 22.83 18.28
N PRO A 116 32.24 22.97 19.60
CA PRO A 116 32.58 21.85 20.49
C PRO A 116 31.58 20.69 20.46
N VAL A 117 30.28 21.02 20.52
CA VAL A 117 29.19 20.02 20.43
C VAL A 117 29.23 19.27 19.08
N SER A 118 29.63 19.95 18.00
CA SER A 118 29.73 19.31 16.69
C SER A 118 30.87 18.29 16.66
N GLN A 119 32.02 18.64 17.22
CA GLN A 119 33.18 17.75 17.30
C GLN A 119 32.91 16.52 18.17
N GLU A 120 32.09 16.65 19.21
CA GLU A 120 31.63 15.50 20.00
C GLU A 120 30.61 14.63 19.26
N LEU A 121 29.69 15.23 18.50
CA LEU A 121 28.64 14.51 17.76
C LEU A 121 29.18 13.80 16.50
N ALA A 122 30.17 14.38 15.81
CA ALA A 122 30.65 13.89 14.52
C ALA A 122 31.11 12.42 14.53
N PRO A 123 31.85 11.92 15.55
CA PRO A 123 32.19 10.50 15.65
C PRO A 123 30.97 9.57 15.79
N TYR A 124 29.92 9.99 16.50
CA TYR A 124 28.69 9.20 16.63
C TYR A 124 27.94 9.16 15.30
N MET A 125 27.81 10.30 14.62
CA MET A 125 27.20 10.38 13.28
C MET A 125 27.96 9.50 12.29
N MET A 126 29.29 9.53 12.31
CA MET A 126 30.12 8.64 11.50
C MET A 126 29.92 7.17 11.87
N GLY A 127 29.84 6.84 13.17
CA GLY A 127 29.61 5.48 13.64
C GLY A 127 28.27 4.91 13.15
N TYR A 128 27.19 5.67 13.30
CA TYR A 128 25.86 5.29 12.81
C TYR A 128 25.82 5.20 11.29
N PHE A 129 26.47 6.13 10.57
CA PHE A 129 26.59 6.05 9.12
C PHE A 129 27.35 4.79 8.67
N MET A 130 28.51 4.50 9.26
CA MET A 130 29.34 3.35 8.87
C MET A 130 28.67 2.01 9.19
N ILE A 131 28.05 1.87 10.36
CA ILE A 131 27.39 0.63 10.75
C ILE A 131 26.04 0.49 10.03
N GLY A 132 25.22 1.53 10.12
CA GLY A 132 23.84 1.53 9.65
C GLY A 132 23.72 1.61 8.13
N VAL A 133 24.40 2.56 7.49
CA VAL A 133 24.35 2.74 6.03
C VAL A 133 25.33 1.80 5.34
N VAL A 134 26.63 1.91 5.64
CA VAL A 134 27.66 1.22 4.85
C VAL A 134 27.63 -0.29 5.09
N ALA A 135 27.73 -0.74 6.35
CA ALA A 135 27.82 -2.16 6.64
C ALA A 135 26.46 -2.87 6.49
N LEU A 136 25.40 -2.34 7.11
CA LEU A 136 24.09 -2.97 7.08
C LEU A 136 23.38 -2.77 5.74
N GLN A 137 23.13 -1.54 5.28
CA GLN A 137 22.37 -1.34 4.05
C GLN A 137 23.18 -1.64 2.78
N TRP A 138 24.37 -1.06 2.64
CA TRP A 138 25.14 -1.20 1.41
C TRP A 138 25.91 -2.52 1.31
N GLY A 139 26.23 -3.13 2.45
CA GLY A 139 26.82 -4.47 2.52
C GLY A 139 25.78 -5.57 2.63
N PHE A 140 25.24 -5.75 3.85
CA PHE A 140 24.41 -6.90 4.19
C PHE A 140 23.09 -6.96 3.40
N VAL A 141 22.35 -5.85 3.34
CA VAL A 141 21.08 -5.79 2.60
C VAL A 141 21.31 -5.92 1.10
N ALA A 142 22.38 -5.32 0.55
CA ALA A 142 22.76 -5.50 -0.85
C ALA A 142 23.07 -6.97 -1.18
N TYR A 143 23.81 -7.65 -0.32
CA TYR A 143 24.06 -9.09 -0.47
C TYR A 143 22.76 -9.90 -0.48
N LEU A 144 21.84 -9.63 0.46
CA LEU A 144 20.53 -10.28 0.48
C LEU A 144 19.69 -9.95 -0.77
N ALA A 145 19.80 -8.73 -1.30
CA ALA A 145 19.10 -8.31 -2.50
C ALA A 145 19.59 -9.03 -3.76
N LEU A 146 20.86 -9.42 -3.82
CA LEU A 146 21.41 -10.25 -4.90
C LEU A 146 20.88 -11.69 -4.88
N GLN A 147 20.36 -12.16 -3.75
CA GLN A 147 19.72 -13.47 -3.61
C GLN A 147 18.22 -13.46 -3.88
N ASP A 148 17.60 -12.28 -3.96
CA ASP A 148 16.17 -12.12 -4.24
C ASP A 148 15.88 -12.36 -5.75
N PRO A 149 15.18 -13.45 -6.12
CA PRO A 149 14.87 -13.76 -7.52
C PRO A 149 13.94 -12.73 -8.16
N THR A 150 13.16 -12.00 -7.35
CA THR A 150 12.29 -10.91 -7.83
C THR A 150 13.03 -9.61 -8.04
N ARG A 151 14.25 -9.48 -7.50
CA ARG A 151 15.01 -8.22 -7.40
C ARG A 151 14.28 -7.10 -6.66
N GLY A 152 13.20 -7.41 -5.95
CA GLY A 152 12.44 -6.44 -5.17
C GLY A 152 13.31 -5.69 -4.18
N CYS A 153 14.17 -6.41 -3.46
CA CYS A 153 15.08 -5.81 -2.49
C CYS A 153 16.12 -4.88 -3.17
N ALA A 154 16.57 -5.21 -4.38
CA ALA A 154 17.51 -4.37 -5.14
C ALA A 154 16.83 -3.09 -5.64
N TYR A 155 15.60 -3.19 -6.13
CA TYR A 155 14.78 -2.03 -6.45
C TYR A 155 14.55 -1.15 -5.22
N LYS A 156 14.34 -1.74 -4.04
CA LYS A 156 14.15 -1.01 -2.79
C LYS A 156 15.39 -0.24 -2.36
N LEU A 157 16.58 -0.85 -2.46
CA LEU A 157 17.87 -0.20 -2.19
C LEU A 157 18.13 0.99 -3.10
N LEU A 158 17.65 0.95 -4.34
CA LEU A 158 17.72 2.06 -5.29
C LEU A 158 16.54 3.02 -5.19
N HIS A 159 15.72 2.88 -4.16
CA HIS A 159 14.51 3.65 -3.92
C HIS A 159 13.56 3.67 -5.13
N MET A 160 13.47 2.59 -5.90
CA MET A 160 12.54 2.46 -7.01
C MET A 160 11.12 2.13 -6.51
N GLU A 161 10.53 3.04 -5.72
CA GLU A 161 9.25 2.86 -5.03
C GLU A 161 8.07 2.57 -5.98
N THR A 162 8.14 3.07 -7.21
CA THR A 162 7.12 2.85 -8.24
C THR A 162 7.11 1.39 -8.67
N VAL A 163 8.29 0.84 -8.93
CA VAL A 163 8.48 -0.58 -9.27
C VAL A 163 8.14 -1.46 -8.05
N CYS A 164 8.63 -1.10 -6.87
CA CYS A 164 8.36 -1.82 -5.61
C CYS A 164 6.86 -1.85 -5.24
N ALA A 165 6.08 -0.84 -5.62
CA ALA A 165 4.63 -0.83 -5.39
C ALA A 165 3.87 -1.82 -6.29
N ARG A 166 4.48 -2.30 -7.36
CA ARG A 166 3.88 -3.21 -8.35
C ARG A 166 4.46 -4.62 -8.29
N LEU A 167 5.57 -4.78 -7.58
CA LEU A 167 6.21 -6.05 -7.39
C LEU A 167 5.42 -6.93 -6.40
N THR A 168 5.15 -8.17 -6.80
CA THR A 168 4.54 -9.17 -5.90
C THR A 168 5.64 -10.03 -5.30
N LEU A 169 5.86 -9.89 -3.98
CA LEU A 169 6.87 -10.68 -3.26
C LEU A 169 6.33 -12.05 -2.87
N PRO A 170 7.05 -13.15 -3.19
CA PRO A 170 6.75 -14.48 -2.67
C PRO A 170 6.81 -14.49 -1.14
N PRO A 171 6.00 -15.33 -0.45
CA PRO A 171 5.98 -15.39 1.01
C PRO A 171 7.35 -15.61 1.67
N SER A 172 8.22 -16.40 1.04
CA SER A 172 9.59 -16.67 1.50
C SER A 172 10.45 -15.41 1.63
N HIS A 173 10.28 -14.43 0.74
CA HIS A 173 11.07 -13.20 0.70
C HIS A 173 10.49 -12.06 1.55
N LYS A 174 9.24 -12.18 2.03
CA LYS A 174 8.62 -11.17 2.90
C LYS A 174 9.35 -10.99 4.22
N LYS A 175 9.89 -12.09 4.79
CA LYS A 175 10.68 -12.03 6.03
C LYS A 175 11.97 -11.24 5.83
N THR A 176 12.67 -11.49 4.73
CA THR A 176 13.87 -10.75 4.33
C THR A 176 13.57 -9.27 4.17
N TRP A 177 12.48 -8.92 3.48
CA TRP A 177 12.04 -7.53 3.33
C TRP A 177 11.77 -6.84 4.68
N VAL A 178 11.06 -7.50 5.60
CA VAL A 178 10.79 -6.95 6.94
C VAL A 178 12.08 -6.78 7.73
N LEU A 179 12.98 -7.76 7.69
CA LEU A 179 14.27 -7.69 8.35
C LEU A 179 15.10 -6.52 7.84
N ILE A 180 15.15 -6.32 6.52
CA ILE A 180 15.83 -5.19 5.88
C ILE A 180 15.28 -3.86 6.38
N GLN A 181 13.95 -3.70 6.37
CA GLN A 181 13.31 -2.47 6.83
C GLN A 181 13.55 -2.22 8.32
N ALA A 182 13.48 -3.26 9.15
CA ALA A 182 13.75 -3.13 10.59
C ALA A 182 15.22 -2.79 10.87
N ALA A 183 16.16 -3.41 10.17
CA ALA A 183 17.59 -3.14 10.30
C ALA A 183 17.91 -1.70 9.89
N ARG A 184 17.32 -1.21 8.80
CA ARG A 184 17.41 0.21 8.38
C ARG A 184 16.88 1.14 9.46
N THR A 185 15.62 0.96 9.85
CA THR A 185 14.97 1.92 10.76
C THR A 185 15.60 1.96 12.15
N VAL A 186 15.97 0.82 12.72
CA VAL A 186 16.54 0.76 14.08
C VAL A 186 18.04 1.00 14.07
N GLY A 187 18.76 0.53 13.05
CA GLY A 187 20.21 0.61 12.98
C GLY A 187 20.74 1.93 12.43
N GLU A 188 19.95 2.66 11.65
CA GLU A 188 20.35 3.92 11.00
C GLU A 188 19.30 5.02 11.17
N ASP A 189 18.11 4.91 10.54
CA ASP A 189 17.16 6.05 10.45
C ASP A 189 16.95 6.74 11.82
N ILE A 190 16.68 5.98 12.90
CA ILE A 190 16.41 6.52 14.23
C ILE A 190 17.67 7.17 14.86
N PRO A 191 18.80 6.45 15.06
CA PRO A 191 20.00 7.05 15.64
C PRO A 191 20.53 8.26 14.84
N GLN A 192 20.47 8.18 13.53
CA GLN A 192 20.96 9.20 12.62
C GLN A 192 20.06 10.45 12.66
N SER A 193 18.74 10.26 12.65
CA SER A 193 17.78 11.37 12.83
C SER A 193 17.94 12.08 14.18
N LEU A 194 18.21 11.33 15.25
CA LEU A 194 18.45 11.90 16.58
C LEU A 194 19.72 12.74 16.61
N THR A 195 20.84 12.19 16.12
CA THR A 195 22.13 12.91 16.13
C THR A 195 22.14 14.11 15.20
N GLN A 196 21.55 14.01 14.00
CA GLN A 196 21.36 15.14 13.10
C GLN A 196 20.41 16.18 13.69
N GLY A 197 19.36 15.76 14.39
CA GLY A 197 18.43 16.66 15.06
C GLY A 197 19.11 17.48 16.16
N LEU A 198 19.94 16.82 16.98
CA LEU A 198 20.77 17.48 17.97
C LEU A 198 21.77 18.44 17.32
N PHE A 199 22.46 18.02 16.26
CA PHE A 199 23.38 18.89 15.53
C PHE A 199 22.68 20.14 14.97
N VAL A 200 21.51 19.98 14.33
CA VAL A 200 20.74 21.11 13.80
C VAL A 200 20.27 22.05 14.91
N TYR A 201 19.75 21.49 16.00
CA TYR A 201 19.18 22.26 17.10
C TYR A 201 20.26 23.00 17.90
N LEU A 202 21.38 22.32 18.21
CA LEU A 202 22.43 22.84 19.10
C LEU A 202 23.54 23.60 18.36
N VAL A 203 23.76 23.34 17.07
CA VAL A 203 24.88 23.94 16.30
C VAL A 203 24.37 24.88 15.21
N LYS A 204 23.49 24.41 14.31
CA LYS A 204 23.05 25.20 13.15
C LYS A 204 22.03 26.29 13.50
N GLY A 205 21.20 26.07 14.51
CA GLY A 205 20.12 27.00 14.90
C GLY A 205 19.04 27.21 13.82
N LYS A 206 18.93 26.31 12.82
CA LYS A 206 17.97 26.40 11.70
C LYS A 206 16.81 25.42 11.90
N PRO A 207 15.72 25.82 12.59
CA PRO A 207 14.62 24.90 12.94
C PRO A 207 13.88 24.34 11.71
N PHE A 208 13.93 25.02 10.56
CA PHE A 208 13.37 24.48 9.31
C PHE A 208 14.02 23.17 8.87
N MET A 209 15.29 22.93 9.20
CA MET A 209 15.94 21.65 8.92
C MET A 209 15.36 20.50 9.76
N ILE A 210 14.76 20.79 10.93
CA ILE A 210 14.08 19.79 11.77
C ILE A 210 12.85 19.22 11.06
N LEU A 211 12.18 20.00 10.19
CA LEU A 211 11.07 19.48 9.39
C LEU A 211 11.50 18.34 8.47
N SER A 212 12.71 18.40 7.90
CA SER A 212 13.25 17.31 7.07
C SER A 212 13.46 16.02 7.86
N ILE A 213 13.92 16.15 9.12
CA ILE A 213 14.11 15.04 10.05
C ILE A 213 12.74 14.43 10.42
N CYS A 214 11.75 15.26 10.74
CA CYS A 214 10.40 14.80 11.01
C CYS A 214 9.77 14.09 9.79
N CYS A 215 10.02 14.59 8.58
CA CYS A 215 9.60 13.93 7.34
C CYS A 215 10.30 12.59 7.13
N SER A 216 11.60 12.49 7.42
CA SER A 216 12.36 11.23 7.34
C SER A 216 11.79 10.19 8.31
N VAL A 217 11.69 10.52 9.60
CA VAL A 217 11.11 9.64 10.62
C VAL A 217 9.67 9.26 10.28
N GLY A 218 8.85 10.23 9.85
CA GLY A 218 7.47 9.97 9.43
C GLY A 218 7.39 9.02 8.24
N SER A 219 8.31 9.13 7.28
CA SER A 219 8.39 8.24 6.14
C SER A 219 8.79 6.81 6.53
N SER A 220 9.74 6.65 7.47
CA SER A 220 10.14 5.34 8.00
C SER A 220 9.02 4.68 8.80
N LEU A 221 8.29 5.44 9.62
CA LEU A 221 7.11 4.96 10.35
C LEU A 221 5.99 4.54 9.39
N MET A 222 5.75 5.30 8.32
CA MET A 222 4.79 4.94 7.28
C MET A 222 5.23 3.66 6.55
N ALA A 223 6.51 3.52 6.22
CA ALA A 223 7.05 2.31 5.60
C ALA A 223 6.91 1.08 6.50
N ALA A 224 7.10 1.24 7.82
CA ALA A 224 6.86 0.20 8.81
C ALA A 224 5.37 -0.18 8.89
N LYS A 225 4.46 0.82 8.91
CA LYS A 225 3.00 0.61 8.84
C LYS A 225 2.63 -0.16 7.57
N ASP A 226 3.17 0.22 6.41
CA ASP A 226 2.88 -0.44 5.13
C ASP A 226 3.40 -1.88 5.10
N ALA A 227 4.60 -2.12 5.63
CA ALA A 227 5.16 -3.47 5.76
C ALA A 227 4.28 -4.36 6.68
N LEU A 228 3.83 -3.81 7.81
CA LEU A 228 2.91 -4.51 8.72
C LEU A 228 1.57 -4.80 8.03
N THR A 229 1.01 -3.81 7.32
CA THR A 229 -0.22 -3.95 6.55
C THR A 229 -0.09 -5.04 5.49
N ARG A 230 0.99 -5.08 4.72
CA ARG A 230 1.26 -6.15 3.74
C ARG A 230 1.39 -7.53 4.39
N ARG A 231 1.95 -7.62 5.60
CA ARG A 231 2.03 -8.87 6.37
C ARG A 231 0.64 -9.34 6.81
N LEU A 232 -0.21 -8.42 7.25
CA LEU A 232 -1.60 -8.71 7.63
C LEU A 232 -2.46 -9.09 6.40
N LEU A 233 -2.21 -8.48 5.24
CA LEU A 233 -2.84 -8.85 3.97
C LEU A 233 -2.39 -10.24 3.48
N ALA A 234 -1.15 -10.62 3.77
CA ALA A 234 -0.56 -11.89 3.33
C ALA A 234 -1.02 -13.11 4.15
N SER A 235 -1.49 -12.92 5.39
CA SER A 235 -1.94 -14.02 6.25
C SER A 235 -3.32 -14.57 5.87
N GLY A 236 -3.93 -14.11 4.77
CA GLY A 236 -5.23 -14.61 4.30
C GLY A 236 -6.39 -14.24 5.22
N ASP A 237 -6.17 -13.29 6.13
CA ASP A 237 -7.12 -12.89 7.15
C ASP A 237 -8.09 -11.86 6.54
N VAL A 238 -9.02 -12.35 5.71
CA VAL A 238 -10.01 -11.56 4.93
C VAL A 238 -10.78 -10.57 5.83
N GLN A 239 -10.96 -10.92 7.10
CA GLN A 239 -11.56 -10.05 8.12
C GLN A 239 -10.70 -8.83 8.45
N LYS A 240 -9.38 -9.00 8.53
CA LYS A 240 -8.41 -7.94 8.84
C LYS A 240 -8.11 -7.06 7.63
N GLN A 241 -8.22 -7.63 6.43
CA GLN A 241 -8.17 -6.94 5.14
C GLN A 241 -9.27 -5.88 5.00
N ALA A 242 -10.52 -6.21 5.36
CA ALA A 242 -11.63 -5.25 5.38
C ALA A 242 -11.47 -4.17 6.46
N LEU A 243 -10.90 -4.52 7.63
CA LEU A 243 -10.68 -3.59 8.74
C LEU A 243 -9.61 -2.53 8.47
N LEU A 244 -8.56 -2.87 7.72
CA LEU A 244 -7.48 -1.93 7.38
C LEU A 244 -7.86 -1.02 6.21
N GLN A 245 -8.58 -1.54 5.20
CA GLN A 245 -9.13 -0.71 4.12
C GLN A 245 -10.19 0.28 4.64
N ALA A 246 -11.04 -0.15 5.58
CA ALA A 246 -12.00 0.73 6.27
C ALA A 246 -11.38 1.67 7.33
N ALA A 247 -10.06 1.61 7.56
CA ALA A 247 -9.35 2.53 8.45
C ALA A 247 -8.59 3.62 7.68
N ASP A 248 -8.08 3.32 6.49
CA ASP A 248 -7.43 4.31 5.60
C ASP A 248 -8.45 5.15 4.82
N GLU A 249 -9.67 4.63 4.59
CA GLU A 249 -10.78 5.43 4.11
C GLU A 249 -11.54 6.06 5.29
N HIS A 250 -11.33 7.35 5.54
CA HIS A 250 -12.30 8.20 6.26
C HIS A 250 -13.61 8.42 5.47
N VAL A 251 -13.88 7.58 4.47
CA VAL A 251 -15.18 7.38 3.86
C VAL A 251 -15.83 6.25 4.64
N GLN A 252 -17.02 6.46 5.18
CA GLN A 252 -17.84 5.39 5.75
C GLN A 252 -18.27 4.41 4.64
N SER A 253 -17.34 3.58 4.16
CA SER A 253 -17.62 2.45 3.28
C SER A 253 -18.04 1.28 4.17
N PHE A 254 -19.35 1.14 4.33
CA PHE A 254 -19.96 -0.01 5.00
C PHE A 254 -19.92 -1.21 4.04
N TYR A 255 -19.05 -2.17 4.31
CA TYR A 255 -18.99 -3.42 3.56
C TYR A 255 -20.18 -4.30 3.94
N CYS A 256 -21.02 -4.64 2.95
CA CYS A 256 -22.05 -5.66 3.10
C CYS A 256 -21.47 -7.01 2.62
N SER A 257 -21.00 -7.84 3.55
CA SER A 257 -20.64 -9.23 3.23
C SER A 257 -21.79 -10.15 3.60
N VAL A 258 -22.35 -10.85 2.61
CA VAL A 258 -23.21 -12.02 2.87
C VAL A 258 -22.25 -13.18 3.13
N SER A 259 -22.14 -13.62 4.39
CA SER A 259 -21.30 -14.78 4.74
C SER A 259 -22.16 -16.03 4.78
N PHE A 260 -21.72 -17.09 4.12
CA PHE A 260 -22.34 -18.41 4.12
C PHE A 260 -21.60 -19.28 5.14
N ALA A 261 -22.28 -19.69 6.21
CA ALA A 261 -21.74 -20.62 7.19
C ALA A 261 -22.38 -21.99 6.98
N ASP A 262 -21.54 -23.01 6.84
CA ASP A 262 -21.92 -24.41 6.75
C ASP A 262 -22.11 -24.98 8.17
N GLN A 263 -23.17 -25.78 8.34
CA GLN A 263 -23.53 -26.59 9.51
C GLN A 263 -24.20 -25.92 10.74
N MET A 264 -25.36 -26.51 11.09
CA MET A 264 -26.18 -26.40 12.30
C MET A 264 -27.09 -25.16 12.41
N GLY A 265 -28.39 -25.41 12.24
CA GLY A 265 -29.43 -24.40 12.17
C GLY A 265 -29.56 -23.51 13.40
N ILE A 266 -29.50 -22.20 13.17
CA ILE A 266 -30.33 -21.10 13.67
C ILE A 266 -30.00 -19.86 12.80
N SER A 267 -31.04 -19.07 12.54
CA SER A 267 -31.17 -17.89 11.66
C SER A 267 -30.08 -16.82 11.77
N LYS A 268 -29.73 -16.17 10.63
CA LYS A 268 -29.54 -14.70 10.48
C LYS A 268 -28.97 -14.30 9.11
N VAL A 269 -29.52 -13.23 8.51
CA VAL A 269 -28.73 -12.35 7.63
C VAL A 269 -28.08 -11.31 8.55
N VAL A 270 -26.79 -11.49 8.88
CA VAL A 270 -26.08 -10.56 9.75
C VAL A 270 -25.39 -9.49 8.89
N VAL A 271 -25.84 -8.24 9.03
CA VAL A 271 -25.06 -7.07 8.63
C VAL A 271 -24.16 -6.69 9.81
N VAL A 272 -22.89 -7.10 9.77
CA VAL A 272 -21.91 -6.76 10.81
C VAL A 272 -21.36 -5.36 10.56
N THR A 273 -21.55 -4.44 11.50
CA THR A 273 -20.76 -3.20 11.57
C THR A 273 -19.83 -3.22 12.80
N ARG A 274 -18.73 -2.46 12.70
CA ARG A 274 -17.42 -2.56 13.39
C ARG A 274 -17.37 -2.45 14.92
N SER A 275 -18.47 -2.57 15.66
CA SER A 275 -18.43 -2.57 17.12
C SER A 275 -19.31 -3.71 17.60
N GLY A 276 -18.92 -4.48 18.62
CA GLY A 276 -19.71 -5.58 19.19
C GLY A 276 -21.10 -5.20 19.75
N ARG A 277 -21.70 -4.10 19.31
CA ARG A 277 -23.12 -3.79 19.39
C ARG A 277 -23.81 -4.26 18.11
N GLN A 278 -24.87 -5.05 18.25
CA GLN A 278 -25.80 -5.35 17.17
C GLN A 278 -26.17 -4.06 16.42
N SER A 279 -25.92 -4.04 15.12
CA SER A 279 -26.25 -2.92 14.24
C SER A 279 -27.75 -2.65 14.28
N ARG A 280 -28.14 -1.38 14.41
CA ARG A 280 -29.50 -0.93 14.13
C ARG A 280 -29.89 -1.32 12.70
N LEU A 281 -31.10 -1.86 12.57
CA LEU A 281 -31.82 -2.06 11.32
C LEU A 281 -31.81 -0.78 10.46
N PHE A 282 -31.57 -0.93 9.17
CA PHE A 282 -31.79 0.13 8.19
C PHE A 282 -33.14 -0.09 7.51
N GLY A 283 -34.02 0.90 7.65
CA GLY A 283 -35.47 0.75 7.58
C GLY A 283 -36.01 1.16 8.96
N GLY A 284 -36.77 2.26 9.02
CA GLY A 284 -37.15 2.87 10.29
C GLY A 284 -37.85 1.86 11.21
N ARG A 285 -37.34 1.70 12.44
CA ARG A 285 -37.86 1.07 13.69
C ARG A 285 -38.84 -0.11 13.68
N GLU A 286 -39.36 -0.56 12.55
CA GLU A 286 -40.26 -1.69 12.41
C GLU A 286 -39.44 -2.93 12.05
N GLU A 287 -39.80 -4.02 12.71
CA GLU A 287 -39.15 -5.33 12.67
C GLU A 287 -38.93 -5.81 11.22
N CYS A 288 -37.68 -5.98 10.80
CA CYS A 288 -37.40 -6.65 9.52
C CYS A 288 -37.46 -8.15 9.71
N ASP A 289 -38.62 -8.74 9.48
CA ASP A 289 -38.86 -10.20 9.54
C ASP A 289 -38.56 -10.94 8.23
N GLN A 290 -37.90 -10.30 7.27
CA GLN A 290 -37.70 -10.88 5.94
C GLN A 290 -36.25 -11.31 5.73
N ALA A 291 -36.04 -12.63 5.61
CA ALA A 291 -34.77 -13.24 5.23
C ALA A 291 -34.96 -14.23 4.08
N LEU A 292 -33.98 -14.30 3.17
CA LEU A 292 -33.81 -15.41 2.23
C LEU A 292 -32.71 -16.32 2.78
N VAL A 293 -33.10 -17.49 3.28
CA VAL A 293 -32.16 -18.53 3.72
C VAL A 293 -31.94 -19.47 2.55
N LEU A 294 -30.72 -19.51 2.01
CA LEU A 294 -30.35 -20.46 0.94
C LEU A 294 -30.25 -21.87 1.52
N ARG A 295 -30.69 -22.86 0.74
CA ARG A 295 -30.52 -24.28 1.03
C ARG A 295 -29.09 -24.72 0.69
N THR A 296 -28.72 -25.91 1.16
CA THR A 296 -27.46 -26.54 0.78
C THR A 296 -27.37 -26.63 -0.74
N SER A 297 -26.31 -26.07 -1.32
CA SER A 297 -26.06 -26.00 -2.77
C SER A 297 -26.95 -25.04 -3.57
N GLU A 298 -27.79 -24.26 -2.91
CA GLU A 298 -28.49 -23.17 -3.56
C GLU A 298 -27.63 -21.90 -3.57
N TYR A 299 -27.63 -21.18 -4.69
CA TYR A 299 -26.86 -19.96 -4.87
C TYR A 299 -27.66 -18.90 -5.61
N ILE A 300 -27.20 -17.65 -5.55
CA ILE A 300 -27.90 -16.53 -6.19
C ILE A 300 -27.52 -16.46 -7.67
N THR A 301 -28.53 -16.51 -8.53
CA THR A 301 -28.38 -16.48 -10.00
C THR A 301 -28.77 -15.14 -10.59
N GLN A 302 -29.64 -14.38 -9.93
CA GLN A 302 -30.07 -13.08 -10.43
C GLN A 302 -30.40 -12.13 -9.28
N VAL A 303 -30.04 -10.86 -9.45
CA VAL A 303 -30.45 -9.77 -8.57
C VAL A 303 -31.05 -8.65 -9.43
N ARG A 304 -32.24 -8.20 -9.05
CA ARG A 304 -32.91 -7.03 -9.63
C ARG A 304 -32.99 -5.93 -8.60
N VAL A 305 -32.79 -4.70 -9.03
CA VAL A 305 -32.66 -3.54 -8.17
C VAL A 305 -33.50 -2.41 -8.73
N ALA A 306 -34.31 -1.79 -7.87
CA ALA A 306 -35.08 -0.60 -8.20
C ALA A 306 -34.61 0.56 -7.33
N HIS A 307 -34.39 1.70 -7.96
CA HIS A 307 -33.97 2.93 -7.30
C HIS A 307 -35.04 4.02 -7.47
N HIS A 308 -35.12 4.94 -6.51
CA HIS A 308 -36.07 6.05 -6.58
C HIS A 308 -35.58 7.14 -7.54
N GLY A 309 -36.01 7.13 -8.81
CA GLY A 309 -35.82 8.24 -9.76
C GLY A 309 -35.29 7.79 -11.14
N GLN A 310 -35.56 8.56 -12.20
CA GLN A 310 -35.36 8.15 -13.60
C GLN A 310 -33.90 8.03 -14.09
N VAL A 311 -32.87 8.17 -13.22
CA VAL A 311 -31.44 8.21 -13.65
C VAL A 311 -30.52 7.44 -12.70
N VAL A 312 -30.03 6.27 -13.15
CA VAL A 312 -29.37 5.19 -12.39
C VAL A 312 -28.23 5.58 -11.42
N TRP A 313 -27.59 6.74 -11.57
CA TRP A 313 -26.34 7.06 -10.88
C TRP A 313 -26.48 7.87 -9.59
N CYS A 314 -27.68 8.33 -9.23
CA CYS A 314 -27.89 9.25 -8.09
C CYS A 314 -28.95 8.83 -7.06
N HIS A 315 -29.45 7.60 -7.09
CA HIS A 315 -30.70 7.26 -6.39
C HIS A 315 -30.57 6.24 -5.27
N HIS A 316 -31.50 6.34 -4.33
CA HIS A 316 -31.62 5.45 -3.19
C HIS A 316 -32.35 4.16 -3.57
N LEU A 317 -31.85 3.06 -3.07
CA LEU A 317 -32.41 1.73 -3.18
C LEU A 317 -33.82 1.68 -2.60
N GLN A 318 -34.82 1.31 -3.42
CA GLN A 318 -36.20 1.12 -2.99
C GLN A 318 -36.57 -0.35 -2.80
N ALA A 319 -36.09 -1.19 -3.71
CA ALA A 319 -36.37 -2.61 -3.71
C ALA A 319 -35.22 -3.43 -4.28
N ILE A 320 -35.06 -4.64 -3.76
CA ILE A 320 -34.21 -5.69 -4.31
C ILE A 320 -35.04 -6.95 -4.45
N GLU A 321 -34.93 -7.60 -5.59
CA GLU A 321 -35.41 -8.97 -5.80
C GLU A 321 -34.22 -9.88 -6.07
N VAL A 322 -34.12 -10.97 -5.31
CA VAL A 322 -33.05 -11.97 -5.41
C VAL A 322 -33.66 -13.28 -5.87
N THR A 323 -33.16 -13.83 -6.96
CA THR A 323 -33.54 -15.14 -7.50
C THR A 323 -32.38 -16.12 -7.36
N THR A 324 -32.69 -17.34 -6.96
CA THR A 324 -31.72 -18.41 -6.69
C THR A 324 -31.67 -19.45 -7.81
N SER A 325 -30.71 -20.38 -7.70
CA SER A 325 -30.57 -21.54 -8.61
C SER A 325 -31.72 -22.52 -8.55
N GLU A 326 -32.48 -22.55 -7.45
CA GLU A 326 -33.71 -23.33 -7.30
C GLU A 326 -34.97 -22.56 -7.77
N ASN A 327 -34.78 -21.45 -8.49
CA ASN A 327 -35.86 -20.58 -8.95
C ASN A 327 -36.72 -20.00 -7.80
N ARG A 328 -36.17 -19.93 -6.58
CA ARG A 328 -36.80 -19.24 -5.46
C ARG A 328 -36.49 -17.76 -5.58
N THR A 329 -37.52 -16.94 -5.47
CA THR A 329 -37.37 -15.49 -5.55
C THR A 329 -37.79 -14.86 -4.24
N ARG A 330 -36.98 -13.93 -3.73
CA ARG A 330 -37.30 -13.14 -2.53
C ARG A 330 -37.19 -11.66 -2.83
N PHE A 331 -38.24 -10.95 -2.45
CA PHE A 331 -38.34 -9.51 -2.56
C PHE A 331 -38.01 -8.84 -1.21
N PHE A 332 -37.28 -7.73 -1.26
CA PHE A 332 -36.93 -6.89 -0.12
C PHE A 332 -37.20 -5.42 -0.47
N GLY A 333 -37.85 -4.68 0.44
CA GLY A 333 -38.15 -3.25 0.25
C GLY A 333 -39.62 -2.98 -0.08
N ARG A 334 -39.91 -1.85 -0.73
CA ARG A 334 -41.28 -1.45 -1.11
C ARG A 334 -41.63 -2.00 -2.48
N GLN A 335 -42.86 -2.48 -2.67
CA GLN A 335 -43.34 -2.91 -3.98
C GLN A 335 -43.19 -1.77 -5.00
N VAL A 336 -42.48 -2.06 -6.10
CA VAL A 336 -42.19 -1.12 -7.19
C VAL A 336 -42.80 -1.65 -8.49
N PRO A 337 -43.22 -0.77 -9.41
CA PRO A 337 -43.80 -1.18 -10.68
C PRO A 337 -42.77 -1.81 -11.63
N SER A 338 -41.49 -1.45 -11.51
CA SER A 338 -40.40 -1.95 -12.35
C SER A 338 -39.07 -1.95 -11.60
N PHE A 339 -38.13 -2.77 -12.09
CA PHE A 339 -36.73 -2.76 -11.64
C PHE A 339 -35.86 -2.12 -12.71
N ASP A 340 -35.06 -1.12 -12.33
CA ASP A 340 -34.23 -0.34 -13.24
C ASP A 340 -32.93 -1.06 -13.62
N PHE A 341 -32.49 -2.01 -12.77
CA PHE A 341 -31.27 -2.76 -12.97
C PHE A 341 -31.49 -4.25 -12.73
N VAL A 342 -31.02 -5.08 -13.66
CA VAL A 342 -31.07 -6.54 -13.55
C VAL A 342 -29.70 -7.10 -13.86
N ARG A 343 -29.13 -7.84 -12.91
CA ARG A 343 -27.88 -8.56 -13.10
C ARG A 343 -28.11 -10.05 -12.94
N ARG A 344 -27.75 -10.80 -13.97
CA ARG A 344 -27.67 -12.26 -13.94
C ARG A 344 -26.23 -12.68 -13.71
N ALA A 345 -26.05 -13.80 -13.01
CA ALA A 345 -24.77 -14.47 -12.92
C ALA A 345 -24.38 -14.97 -14.31
N ASP A 346 -23.11 -14.80 -14.68
CA ASP A 346 -22.58 -15.39 -15.93
C ASP A 346 -22.64 -16.92 -15.84
N GLU A 347 -22.60 -17.59 -16.98
CA GLU A 347 -22.58 -19.05 -17.04
C GLU A 347 -21.43 -19.63 -16.19
N GLY A 348 -21.76 -20.59 -15.31
CA GLY A 348 -20.81 -21.18 -14.38
C GLY A 348 -20.37 -20.29 -13.20
N LYS A 349 -21.02 -19.13 -13.00
CA LYS A 349 -20.78 -18.23 -11.87
C LYS A 349 -22.02 -18.07 -10.99
N GLN A 350 -21.79 -17.58 -9.78
CA GLN A 350 -22.81 -17.17 -8.80
C GLN A 350 -22.54 -15.75 -8.32
N ILE A 351 -23.58 -15.03 -7.92
CA ILE A 351 -23.44 -13.73 -7.27
C ILE A 351 -23.08 -13.97 -5.80
N VAL A 352 -21.91 -13.47 -5.38
CA VAL A 352 -21.36 -13.70 -4.02
C VAL A 352 -21.43 -12.48 -3.14
N SER A 353 -21.53 -11.27 -3.71
CA SER A 353 -21.60 -10.04 -2.94
C SER A 353 -22.26 -8.91 -3.72
N LEU A 354 -22.97 -8.05 -2.99
CA LEU A 354 -23.47 -6.77 -3.44
C LEU A 354 -22.65 -5.68 -2.74
N GLN A 355 -21.86 -4.94 -3.51
CA GLN A 355 -21.13 -3.79 -2.97
C GLN A 355 -22.09 -2.60 -2.92
N THR A 356 -22.22 -1.99 -1.75
CA THR A 356 -23.14 -0.88 -1.54
C THR A 356 -22.41 0.33 -0.97
N LYS A 357 -22.96 1.52 -1.22
CA LYS A 357 -22.57 2.76 -0.57
C LYS A 357 -23.76 3.29 0.20
N VAL A 358 -23.58 3.59 1.47
CA VAL A 358 -24.62 4.21 2.30
C VAL A 358 -24.26 5.67 2.49
N ASP A 359 -25.21 6.56 2.24
CA ASP A 359 -25.10 7.98 2.56
C ASP A 359 -26.27 8.43 3.46
N ARG A 360 -26.32 9.73 3.79
CA ARG A 360 -27.38 10.29 4.67
C ARG A 360 -28.79 10.12 4.09
N ASN A 361 -28.91 9.89 2.79
CA ASN A 361 -30.17 9.87 2.08
C ASN A 361 -30.61 8.43 1.72
N GLY A 362 -29.72 7.43 1.84
CA GLY A 362 -30.07 6.01 1.74
C GLY A 362 -28.94 5.10 1.25
N VAL A 363 -29.30 3.86 0.89
CA VAL A 363 -28.38 2.86 0.34
C VAL A 363 -28.32 2.99 -1.19
N ARG A 364 -27.13 2.85 -1.78
CA ARG A 364 -26.90 2.75 -3.23
C ARG A 364 -26.16 1.45 -3.51
N ILE A 365 -26.48 0.74 -4.59
CA ILE A 365 -25.69 -0.41 -5.04
C ILE A 365 -24.62 0.09 -6.01
N LEU A 366 -23.36 -0.23 -5.72
CA LEU A 366 -22.20 0.17 -6.51
C LEU A 366 -21.81 -0.92 -7.52
N ASP A 367 -21.79 -2.18 -7.09
CA ASP A 367 -21.34 -3.29 -7.93
C ASP A 367 -21.89 -4.64 -7.44
N ILE A 368 -21.89 -5.63 -8.33
CA ILE A 368 -22.29 -7.01 -8.05
C ILE A 368 -21.13 -7.94 -8.38
N VAL A 369 -20.55 -8.52 -7.34
CA VAL A 369 -19.39 -9.41 -7.47
C VAL A 369 -19.87 -10.83 -7.75
N GLN A 370 -19.29 -11.45 -8.77
CA GLN A 370 -19.55 -12.83 -9.15
C GLN A 370 -18.30 -13.68 -8.97
N ALA A 371 -18.48 -14.94 -8.59
CA ALA A 371 -17.41 -15.93 -8.49
C ALA A 371 -17.80 -17.21 -9.21
N LYS A 372 -16.81 -17.99 -9.66
CA LYS A 372 -17.07 -19.34 -10.21
C LYS A 372 -17.77 -20.20 -9.15
N ILE A 373 -18.74 -20.98 -9.58
CA ILE A 373 -19.41 -21.95 -8.70
C ILE A 373 -18.36 -23.01 -8.30
N PRO A 374 -18.12 -23.25 -7.00
CA PRO A 374 -17.23 -24.30 -6.55
C PRO A 374 -17.63 -25.66 -7.15
N LEU A 375 -16.65 -26.45 -7.60
CA LEU A 375 -16.87 -27.78 -8.18
C LEU A 375 -17.67 -28.74 -7.27
N MET A 376 -17.68 -28.48 -5.95
CA MET A 376 -18.48 -29.24 -5.00
C MET A 376 -19.99 -28.99 -5.15
N LEU A 377 -20.41 -27.83 -5.63
CA LEU A 377 -21.83 -27.49 -5.86
C LEU A 377 -22.36 -27.96 -7.21
N THR A 378 -21.47 -28.30 -8.15
CA THR A 378 -21.85 -28.79 -9.49
C THR A 378 -22.05 -30.30 -9.58
N ARG A 379 -21.80 -31.06 -8.51
CA ARG A 379 -22.18 -32.48 -8.48
C ARG A 379 -23.69 -32.59 -8.37
N LYS A 380 -24.38 -32.56 -9.53
CA LYS A 380 -25.65 -33.27 -9.67
C LYS A 380 -25.43 -34.67 -9.12
N ASN A 381 -26.31 -35.11 -8.22
CA ASN A 381 -26.39 -36.53 -7.89
C ASN A 381 -26.40 -37.30 -9.22
N PRO A 382 -25.51 -38.29 -9.42
CA PRO A 382 -25.58 -39.11 -10.62
C PRO A 382 -27.01 -39.64 -10.73
N GLU A 383 -27.59 -39.50 -11.93
CA GLU A 383 -28.87 -40.13 -12.23
C GLU A 383 -28.80 -41.60 -11.80
N PRO A 384 -29.86 -42.14 -11.15
CA PRO A 384 -29.89 -43.56 -10.86
C PRO A 384 -29.72 -44.31 -12.18
N SER A 385 -28.62 -45.04 -12.31
CA SER A 385 -28.42 -45.94 -13.43
C SER A 385 -29.54 -46.97 -13.42
N GLU A 386 -30.30 -47.04 -14.52
CA GLU A 386 -31.29 -48.09 -14.79
C GLU A 386 -30.69 -49.50 -14.70
#